data_AF-G5LSA3-F1
#
_entry.id   AF-G5LSA3-F1
#
_cell.length_a   1.000
_cell.length_b   1.000
_cell.length_c   1.000
_cell.angle_alpha   90.00
_cell.angle_beta   90.00
_cell.angle_gamma   90.00
#
_symmetry.space_group_name_H-M   'P 1'
#
loop_
_entity.id
_entity.type
_entity.pdbx_description
1 polymer ?
#
loop_
_entity_poly.entity_id
_entity_poly.type
_entity_poly.pdbx_seq_one_letter_code
_entity_poly.pdbx_strand_id
1 'polypeptide(L)'
;MSLAYVYARLATKNPQQGGPIAYAGEISPAFGFQTGVLYYHANWIGNLAIGITAVSYLSTFFPALNNPIPAGIACIAIVWLFTFINMLGGAWVSRLTTIGLFLVLIPVVLTAVAGWHWFDIATYHANWNTSTTTDSHAIVKSILLCLWAFVGVESAAVSTGMVKNPKRTVPLATMLGTALAGIIYIAATQVIAGMFPASVMASSGADSDCKNIG
;
A
#
# COMPACT_ATOMS: atom_id res chain seq x y z
N MET A 1 10.24 -6.86 -7.70
CA MET A 1 10.64 -8.29 -7.80
C MET A 1 11.99 -8.58 -7.14
N SER A 2 13.05 -7.83 -7.44
CA SER A 2 14.37 -8.00 -6.79
C SER A 2 14.31 -7.93 -5.25
N LEU A 3 13.58 -6.96 -4.69
CA LEU A 3 13.38 -6.82 -3.24
C LEU A 3 12.66 -8.03 -2.62
N ALA A 4 11.56 -8.47 -3.24
CA ALA A 4 10.81 -9.65 -2.81
C ALA A 4 11.68 -10.92 -2.85
N TYR A 5 12.54 -11.07 -3.86
CA TYR A 5 13.48 -12.19 -3.97
C TYR A 5 14.54 -12.16 -2.86
N VAL A 6 15.06 -10.98 -2.51
CA VAL A 6 16.00 -10.83 -1.38
C VAL A 6 15.34 -11.23 -0.07
N TYR A 7 14.13 -10.73 0.23
CA TYR A 7 13.40 -11.11 1.44
C TYR A 7 13.00 -12.58 1.45
N ALA A 8 12.57 -13.15 0.33
CA ALA A 8 12.27 -14.58 0.21
C ALA A 8 13.52 -15.43 0.48
N ARG A 9 14.67 -15.05 -0.06
CA ARG A 9 15.93 -15.77 0.15
C ARG A 9 16.43 -15.65 1.60
N LEU A 10 16.28 -14.48 2.22
CA LEU A 10 16.60 -14.28 3.64
C LEU A 10 15.66 -15.08 4.57
N ALA A 11 14.36 -15.12 4.26
CA ALA A 11 13.37 -15.93 4.98
C ALA A 11 13.66 -17.44 4.91
N THR A 12 14.24 -17.92 3.79
CA THR A 12 14.66 -19.33 3.67
C THR A 12 15.98 -19.65 4.37
N LYS A 13 16.97 -18.75 4.31
CA LYS A 13 18.30 -18.97 4.88
C LYS A 13 18.34 -18.80 6.40
N ASN A 14 17.53 -17.90 6.95
CA ASN A 14 17.54 -17.63 8.37
C ASN A 14 16.12 -17.23 8.89
N PRO A 15 15.28 -18.19 9.25
CA PRO A 15 13.90 -17.91 9.68
C PRO A 15 13.88 -17.42 11.15
N GLN A 16 14.29 -16.18 11.37
CA GLN A 16 14.21 -15.49 12.67
C GLN A 16 12.88 -14.74 12.78
N GLN A 17 12.26 -14.77 13.97
CA GLN A 17 11.11 -13.90 14.28
C GLN A 17 11.59 -12.45 14.39
N GLY A 18 10.94 -11.51 13.68
CA GLY A 18 11.29 -10.09 13.71
C GLY A 18 11.68 -9.46 12.36
N GLY A 19 11.73 -10.25 11.27
CA GLY A 19 11.90 -9.73 9.92
C GLY A 19 13.20 -8.91 9.72
N PRO A 20 13.16 -7.71 9.10
CA PRO A 20 14.37 -6.92 8.77
C PRO A 20 15.27 -6.61 9.97
N ILE A 21 14.67 -6.45 11.15
CA ILE A 21 15.37 -6.07 12.39
C ILE A 21 16.25 -7.22 12.89
N ALA A 22 15.73 -8.45 12.82
CA ALA A 22 16.48 -9.65 13.19
C ALA A 22 17.63 -9.92 12.21
N TYR A 23 17.41 -9.69 10.90
CA TYR A 23 18.46 -9.82 9.87
C TYR A 23 19.60 -8.81 10.03
N ALA A 24 19.27 -7.54 10.31
CA ALA A 24 20.28 -6.50 10.51
C ALA A 24 21.03 -6.66 11.84
N GLY A 25 20.34 -7.18 12.88
CA GLY A 25 20.92 -7.44 14.19
C GLY A 25 22.03 -8.51 14.20
N GLU A 26 22.00 -9.44 13.25
CA GLU A 26 23.07 -10.46 13.11
C GLU A 26 24.39 -9.88 12.58
N ILE A 27 24.33 -8.79 11.81
CA ILE A 27 25.53 -8.11 11.30
C ILE A 27 26.16 -7.26 12.42
N SER A 28 25.33 -6.53 13.17
CA SER A 28 25.72 -5.84 14.40
C SER A 28 24.49 -5.41 15.19
N PRO A 29 24.53 -5.43 16.54
CA PRO A 29 23.47 -4.87 17.38
C PRO A 29 23.11 -3.42 17.04
N ALA A 30 24.08 -2.63 16.57
CA ALA A 30 23.87 -1.24 16.15
C ALA A 30 23.00 -1.11 14.89
N PHE A 31 23.22 -1.98 13.89
CA PHE A 31 22.42 -2.00 12.65
C PHE A 31 21.01 -2.57 12.89
N GLY A 32 20.87 -3.54 13.79
CA GLY A 32 19.56 -4.01 14.27
C GLY A 32 18.75 -2.90 14.93
N PHE A 33 19.36 -2.14 15.84
CA PHE A 33 18.71 -1.00 16.50
C PHE A 33 18.32 0.09 15.50
N GLN A 34 19.23 0.50 14.60
CA GLN A 34 18.93 1.50 13.58
C GLN A 34 17.75 1.08 12.68
N THR A 35 17.75 -0.18 12.22
CA THR A 35 16.66 -0.71 11.39
C THR A 35 15.35 -0.76 12.16
N GLY A 36 15.37 -1.11 13.45
CA GLY A 36 14.19 -1.09 14.31
C GLY A 36 13.61 0.31 14.51
N VAL A 37 14.45 1.31 14.77
CA VAL A 37 14.03 2.70 14.93
C VAL A 37 13.43 3.23 13.62
N LEU A 38 14.07 2.99 12.49
CA LEU A 38 13.56 3.41 11.18
C LEU A 38 12.24 2.73 10.83
N TYR A 39 12.12 1.42 11.08
CA TYR A 39 10.89 0.68 10.84
C TYR A 39 9.75 1.18 11.72
N TYR A 40 10.03 1.50 13.00
CA TYR A 40 9.03 2.07 13.89
C TYR A 40 8.50 3.43 13.40
N HIS A 41 9.41 4.33 13.00
CA HIS A 41 9.02 5.63 12.44
C HIS A 41 8.22 5.49 11.14
N ALA A 42 8.62 4.56 10.27
CA ALA A 42 7.89 4.29 9.02
C ALA A 42 6.47 3.78 9.29
N ASN A 43 6.29 2.87 10.25
CA ASN A 43 4.96 2.36 10.62
C ASN A 43 4.06 3.45 11.21
N TRP A 44 4.60 4.33 12.05
CA TRP A 44 3.84 5.45 12.60
C TRP A 44 3.33 6.39 11.51
N ILE A 45 4.20 6.80 10.58
CA ILE A 45 3.83 7.68 9.47
C ILE A 45 2.82 6.97 8.54
N GLY A 46 3.03 5.68 8.26
CA GLY A 46 2.14 4.87 7.43
C GLY A 46 0.73 4.76 8.01
N ASN A 47 0.61 4.51 9.32
CA ASN A 47 -0.69 4.42 9.99
C ASN A 47 -1.45 5.75 9.96
N LEU A 48 -0.75 6.88 10.14
CA LEU A 48 -1.36 8.20 10.02
C LEU A 48 -1.86 8.47 8.60
N ALA A 49 -1.05 8.15 7.58
CA ALA A 49 -1.44 8.35 6.19
C ALA A 49 -2.66 7.50 5.79
N ILE A 50 -2.74 6.24 6.27
CA ILE A 50 -3.92 5.38 6.07
C ILE A 50 -5.14 5.97 6.76
N GLY A 51 -5.00 6.47 7.99
CA GLY A 51 -6.09 7.10 8.74
C GLY A 51 -6.65 8.34 8.04
N ILE A 52 -5.78 9.23 7.58
CA ILE A 52 -6.17 10.43 6.81
C ILE A 52 -6.88 10.04 5.52
N THR A 53 -6.35 9.05 4.80
CA THR A 53 -6.96 8.54 3.57
C THR A 53 -8.36 7.98 3.82
N ALA A 54 -8.56 7.23 4.92
CA ALA A 54 -9.86 6.70 5.30
C ALA A 54 -10.88 7.82 5.59
N VAL A 55 -10.46 8.88 6.29
CA VAL A 55 -11.32 10.05 6.57
C VAL A 55 -11.63 10.83 5.29
N SER A 56 -10.66 10.98 4.38
CA SER A 56 -10.85 11.62 3.08
C SER A 56 -11.91 10.90 2.22
N TYR A 57 -11.90 9.57 2.20
CA TYR A 57 -12.99 8.82 1.54
C TYR A 57 -14.33 8.99 2.26
N LEU A 58 -14.33 9.07 3.60
CA LEU A 58 -15.54 9.26 4.38
C LEU A 58 -16.14 10.67 4.22
N SER A 59 -15.33 11.70 3.96
CA SER A 59 -15.79 13.09 3.75
C SER A 59 -16.60 13.26 2.47
N THR A 60 -16.43 12.35 1.50
CA THR A 60 -17.28 12.28 0.30
C THR A 60 -18.74 11.96 0.65
N PHE A 61 -18.98 11.18 1.71
CA PHE A 61 -20.31 10.82 2.20
C PHE A 61 -20.81 11.75 3.31
N PHE A 62 -19.91 12.26 4.15
CA PHE A 62 -20.21 13.14 5.28
C PHE A 62 -19.50 14.49 5.11
N PRO A 63 -20.18 15.52 4.57
CA PRO A 63 -19.56 16.82 4.29
C PRO A 63 -18.98 17.51 5.53
N ALA A 64 -19.46 17.17 6.74
CA ALA A 64 -18.95 17.67 8.02
C ALA A 64 -17.47 17.32 8.26
N LEU A 65 -16.95 16.28 7.60
CA LEU A 65 -15.54 15.87 7.67
C LEU A 65 -14.63 16.66 6.71
N ASN A 66 -15.15 17.62 5.93
CA ASN A 66 -14.29 18.55 5.18
C ASN A 66 -13.65 19.62 6.07
N ASN A 67 -14.11 19.75 7.32
CA ASN A 67 -13.48 20.64 8.29
C ASN A 67 -12.30 19.91 8.97
N PRO A 68 -11.11 20.52 9.07
CA PRO A 68 -9.91 19.90 9.63
C PRO A 68 -10.08 19.35 11.05
N ILE A 69 -10.90 20.02 11.89
CA ILE A 69 -11.07 19.64 13.29
C ILE A 69 -11.92 18.35 13.41
N PRO A 70 -13.13 18.26 12.83
CA PRO A 70 -13.89 16.99 12.74
C PRO A 70 -13.13 15.87 12.05
N ALA A 71 -12.39 16.17 10.98
CA ALA A 71 -11.59 15.18 10.25
C ALA A 71 -10.51 14.56 11.15
N GLY A 72 -9.78 15.40 11.91
CA GLY A 72 -8.77 14.95 12.87
C GLY A 72 -9.36 14.07 13.97
N ILE A 73 -10.50 14.47 14.54
CA ILE A 73 -11.19 13.67 15.58
C ILE A 73 -11.65 12.32 15.02
N ALA A 74 -12.21 12.31 13.80
CA ALA A 74 -12.62 11.07 13.14
C ALA A 74 -11.42 10.15 12.86
N CYS A 75 -10.29 10.69 12.41
CA CYS A 75 -9.05 9.94 12.20
C CYS A 75 -8.58 9.29 13.50
N ILE A 76 -8.53 10.05 14.60
CA ILE A 76 -8.15 9.55 15.93
C ILE A 76 -9.12 8.44 16.37
N ALA A 77 -10.43 8.64 16.20
CA ALA A 77 -11.44 7.64 16.57
C ALA A 77 -11.28 6.33 15.78
N ILE A 78 -11.01 6.41 14.47
CA ILE A 78 -10.75 5.25 13.62
C ILE A 78 -9.49 4.50 14.08
N VAL A 79 -8.40 5.22 14.34
CA VAL A 79 -7.15 4.60 14.83
C VAL A 79 -7.38 3.88 16.15
N TRP A 80 -8.10 4.49 17.10
CA TRP A 80 -8.43 3.84 18.37
C TRP A 80 -9.33 2.62 18.19
N LEU A 81 -10.34 2.70 17.32
CA LEU A 81 -11.21 1.56 17.00
C LEU A 81 -10.39 0.37 16.49
N PHE A 82 -9.53 0.59 15.50
CA PHE A 82 -8.66 -0.47 14.99
C PHE A 82 -7.64 -0.94 16.04
N THR A 83 -7.16 -0.06 16.91
CA THR A 83 -6.29 -0.44 18.03
C THR A 83 -7.01 -1.39 18.99
N PHE A 84 -8.25 -1.09 19.37
CA PHE A 84 -9.05 -2.00 20.20
C PHE A 84 -9.30 -3.34 19.51
N ILE A 85 -9.59 -3.33 18.21
CA ILE A 85 -9.74 -4.57 17.43
C ILE A 85 -8.44 -5.38 17.44
N ASN A 86 -7.28 -4.72 17.32
CA ASN A 86 -5.98 -5.40 17.40
C ASN A 86 -5.75 -6.05 18.78
N MET A 87 -6.28 -5.45 19.85
CA MET A 87 -6.22 -6.03 21.21
C MET A 87 -7.12 -7.26 21.38
N LEU A 88 -8.14 -7.47 20.53
CA LEU A 88 -9.01 -8.66 20.57
C LEU A 88 -8.32 -9.94 20.07
N GLY A 89 -7.09 -9.84 19.55
CA GLY A 89 -6.21 -10.95 19.23
C GLY A 89 -5.97 -11.17 17.74
N GLY A 90 -4.81 -11.74 17.40
CA GLY A 90 -4.32 -11.88 16.02
C GLY A 90 -5.21 -12.70 15.07
N ALA A 91 -6.02 -13.63 15.60
CA ALA A 91 -6.96 -14.41 14.79
C ALA A 91 -8.11 -13.55 14.25
N TRP A 92 -8.61 -12.59 15.03
CA TRP A 92 -9.65 -11.66 14.59
C TRP A 92 -9.11 -10.69 13.55
N VAL A 93 -7.92 -10.14 13.80
CA VAL A 93 -7.23 -9.25 12.87
C VAL A 93 -7.00 -9.95 11.54
N SER A 94 -6.48 -11.18 11.54
CA SER A 94 -6.25 -11.95 10.31
C SER A 94 -7.53 -12.19 9.50
N ARG A 95 -8.66 -12.46 10.16
CA ARG A 95 -9.96 -12.59 9.48
C ARG A 95 -10.41 -11.28 8.85
N LEU A 96 -10.32 -10.17 9.59
CA LEU A 96 -10.70 -8.85 9.08
C LEU A 96 -9.82 -8.43 7.90
N THR A 97 -8.51 -8.66 7.97
CA THR A 97 -7.59 -8.40 6.85
C THR A 97 -7.95 -9.25 5.63
N THR A 98 -8.31 -10.53 5.83
CA THR A 98 -8.70 -11.42 4.73
C THR A 98 -9.98 -10.93 4.05
N ILE A 99 -11.00 -10.56 4.85
CA ILE A 99 -12.26 -10.02 4.31
C ILE A 99 -12.01 -8.71 3.58
N GLY A 100 -11.24 -7.79 4.19
CA GLY A 100 -10.86 -6.52 3.59
C GLY A 100 -10.11 -6.69 2.26
N LEU A 101 -9.20 -7.66 2.19
CA LEU A 101 -8.50 -8.01 0.94
C LEU A 101 -9.48 -8.39 -0.16
N PHE A 102 -10.44 -9.29 0.11
CA PHE A 102 -11.44 -9.66 -0.90
C PHE A 102 -12.34 -8.49 -1.28
N LEU A 103 -12.76 -7.68 -0.31
CA LEU A 103 -13.60 -6.49 -0.56
C LEU A 103 -12.91 -5.46 -1.46
N VAL A 104 -11.59 -5.29 -1.34
CA VAL A 104 -10.81 -4.39 -2.21
C VAL A 104 -10.49 -5.06 -3.55
N LEU A 105 -10.25 -6.37 -3.56
CA LEU A 105 -9.88 -7.11 -4.76
C LEU A 105 -11.05 -7.19 -5.76
N ILE A 106 -12.29 -7.35 -5.27
CA ILE A 106 -13.49 -7.42 -6.12
C ILE A 106 -13.63 -6.20 -7.05
N PRO A 107 -13.71 -4.95 -6.57
CA PRO A 107 -13.85 -3.79 -7.45
C PRO A 107 -12.63 -3.60 -8.36
N VAL A 108 -11.42 -3.94 -7.89
CA VAL A 108 -10.20 -3.84 -8.72
C VAL A 108 -10.25 -4.83 -9.89
N VAL A 109 -10.59 -6.09 -9.63
CA VAL A 109 -10.72 -7.11 -10.69
C VAL A 109 -11.90 -6.81 -11.60
N LEU A 110 -13.03 -6.37 -11.05
CA LEU A 110 -14.17 -5.92 -11.84
C LEU A 110 -13.79 -4.76 -12.76
N THR A 111 -13.04 -3.78 -12.26
CA THR A 111 -12.55 -2.67 -13.09
C THR A 111 -11.59 -3.19 -14.15
N ALA A 112 -10.64 -4.06 -13.80
CA ALA A 112 -9.66 -4.62 -14.74
C ALA A 112 -10.31 -5.44 -15.88
N VAL A 113 -11.45 -6.11 -15.62
CA VAL A 113 -12.15 -6.94 -16.61
C VAL A 113 -13.24 -6.16 -17.35
N ALA A 114 -14.13 -5.49 -16.62
CA ALA A 114 -15.29 -4.79 -17.19
C ALA A 114 -14.96 -3.40 -17.73
N GLY A 115 -13.91 -2.74 -17.22
CA GLY A 115 -13.50 -1.42 -17.71
C GLY A 115 -12.97 -1.44 -19.15
N TRP A 116 -12.62 -2.63 -19.67
CA TRP A 116 -12.29 -2.80 -21.10
C TRP A 116 -13.47 -2.47 -22.03
N HIS A 117 -14.71 -2.54 -21.55
CA HIS A 117 -15.89 -2.14 -22.32
C HIS A 117 -16.01 -0.62 -22.52
N TRP A 118 -15.43 0.18 -21.63
CA TRP A 118 -15.38 1.65 -21.72
C TRP A 118 -13.99 2.15 -22.13
N PHE A 119 -13.14 1.25 -22.61
CA PHE A 119 -11.78 1.59 -23.01
C PHE A 119 -11.78 2.33 -24.36
N ASP A 120 -11.29 3.56 -24.35
CA ASP A 120 -11.08 4.34 -25.57
C ASP A 120 -9.59 4.47 -25.89
N ILE A 121 -9.21 3.98 -27.07
CA ILE A 121 -7.85 4.05 -27.60
C ILE A 121 -7.39 5.49 -27.79
N ALA A 122 -8.29 6.43 -28.14
CA ALA A 122 -7.92 7.83 -28.32
C ALA A 122 -7.55 8.49 -26.97
N THR A 123 -8.36 8.27 -25.93
CA THR A 123 -8.06 8.69 -24.55
C THR A 123 -6.77 8.05 -24.03
N TYR A 124 -6.54 6.77 -24.33
CA TYR A 124 -5.31 6.08 -23.95
C TYR A 124 -4.05 6.69 -24.59
N HIS A 125 -4.09 7.02 -25.89
CA HIS A 125 -2.98 7.69 -26.57
C HIS A 125 -2.74 9.11 -26.05
N ALA A 126 -3.80 9.84 -25.69
CA ALA A 126 -3.67 11.17 -25.10
C ALA A 126 -3.02 11.13 -23.71
N ASN A 127 -3.26 10.06 -22.95
CA ASN A 127 -2.68 9.87 -21.61
C ASN A 127 -1.26 9.29 -21.64
N TRP A 128 -0.82 8.73 -22.77
CA TRP A 128 0.53 8.14 -22.92
C TRP A 128 1.65 9.18 -22.77
N ASN A 129 1.39 10.44 -23.14
CA ASN A 129 2.35 11.52 -22.99
C ASN A 129 1.69 12.85 -22.57
N THR A 130 1.43 12.98 -21.27
CA THR A 130 0.87 14.21 -20.67
C THR A 130 1.94 15.26 -20.34
N SER A 131 3.23 14.93 -20.49
CA SER A 131 4.35 15.80 -20.17
C SER A 131 5.19 16.03 -21.41
N THR A 132 5.08 17.20 -22.03
CA THR A 132 5.98 17.64 -23.11
C THR A 132 7.42 17.86 -22.64
N THR A 133 7.72 17.63 -21.35
CA THR A 133 9.05 17.71 -20.74
C THR A 133 9.39 16.46 -19.92
N THR A 134 10.61 15.94 -20.12
CA THR A 134 11.19 14.88 -19.28
C THR A 134 11.72 15.52 -17.99
N ASP A 135 10.82 15.94 -17.11
CA ASP A 135 11.25 16.44 -15.80
C ASP A 135 11.70 15.25 -14.96
N SER A 136 13.01 15.17 -14.69
CA SER A 136 13.60 14.19 -13.77
C SER A 136 12.88 14.15 -12.42
N HIS A 137 12.29 15.27 -12.01
CA HIS A 137 11.41 15.39 -10.85
C HIS A 137 10.15 14.54 -10.91
N ALA A 138 9.48 14.48 -12.08
CA ALA A 138 8.28 13.66 -12.27
C ALA A 138 8.60 12.16 -12.19
N ILE A 139 9.76 11.77 -12.72
CA ILE A 139 10.27 10.39 -12.62
C ILE A 139 10.51 10.03 -11.15
N VAL A 140 11.22 10.87 -10.39
CA VAL A 140 11.49 10.63 -8.97
C VAL A 140 10.20 10.54 -8.16
N LYS A 141 9.24 11.45 -8.35
CA LYS A 141 7.93 11.38 -7.67
C LYS A 141 7.17 10.09 -7.98
N SER A 142 7.16 9.67 -9.24
CA SER A 142 6.50 8.41 -9.66
C SER A 142 7.15 7.19 -9.01
N ILE A 143 8.49 7.19 -8.91
CA ILE A 143 9.24 6.13 -8.22
C ILE A 143 8.88 6.12 -6.73
N LEU A 144 8.81 7.29 -6.06
CA LEU A 144 8.46 7.37 -4.64
C LEU A 144 7.04 6.84 -4.35
N LEU A 145 6.06 7.21 -5.18
CA LEU A 145 4.69 6.69 -5.08
C LEU A 145 4.64 5.18 -5.31
N CYS A 146 5.37 4.68 -6.30
CA CYS A 146 5.49 3.25 -6.57
C CYS A 146 6.13 2.51 -5.39
N LEU A 147 7.22 3.05 -4.83
CA LEU A 147 7.88 2.48 -3.66
C LEU A 147 6.93 2.38 -2.48
N TRP A 148 6.15 3.45 -2.20
CA TRP A 148 5.13 3.43 -1.16
C TRP A 148 4.09 2.33 -1.42
N ALA A 149 3.58 2.18 -2.64
CA ALA A 149 2.62 1.12 -2.97
C ALA A 149 3.13 -0.31 -2.68
N PHE A 150 4.46 -0.51 -2.64
CA PHE A 150 5.10 -1.79 -2.30
C PHE A 150 5.69 -1.86 -0.89
N VAL A 151 5.53 -0.82 -0.06
CA VAL A 151 5.86 -0.89 1.38
C VAL A 151 4.89 -1.85 2.07
N GLY A 152 5.41 -2.78 2.87
CA GLY A 152 4.64 -3.78 3.58
C GLY A 152 4.87 -5.23 3.11
N VAL A 153 5.59 -5.43 1.99
CA VAL A 153 6.05 -6.76 1.56
C VAL A 153 6.96 -7.40 2.63
N GLU A 154 7.71 -6.58 3.35
CA GLU A 154 8.54 -6.96 4.49
C GLU A 154 7.74 -7.41 5.72
N SER A 155 6.52 -6.90 5.90
CA SER A 155 5.65 -7.26 7.04
C SER A 155 5.20 -8.73 6.97
N ALA A 156 5.21 -9.33 5.77
CA ALA A 156 5.01 -10.77 5.59
C ALA A 156 6.11 -11.60 6.28
N ALA A 157 7.35 -11.10 6.30
CA ALA A 157 8.47 -11.75 7.00
C ALA A 157 8.39 -11.55 8.53
N VAL A 158 7.81 -10.45 9.00
CA VAL A 158 7.59 -10.20 10.44
C VAL A 158 6.56 -11.18 11.02
N SER A 159 5.57 -11.59 10.22
CA SER A 159 4.51 -12.52 10.64
C SER A 159 4.91 -14.01 10.61
N THR A 160 6.19 -14.32 10.36
CA THR A 160 6.74 -15.69 10.30
C THR A 160 6.37 -16.56 11.51
N GLY A 161 6.24 -15.97 12.71
CA GLY A 161 5.86 -16.67 13.94
C GLY A 161 4.43 -17.21 13.98
N MET A 162 3.52 -16.73 13.12
CA MET A 162 2.11 -17.13 13.08
C MET A 162 1.75 -18.07 11.92
N VAL A 163 2.71 -18.40 11.05
CA VAL A 163 2.47 -19.14 9.81
C VAL A 163 2.90 -20.61 9.95
N LYS A 164 2.07 -21.54 9.49
CA LYS A 164 2.44 -22.97 9.39
C LYS A 164 3.54 -23.14 8.34
N ASN A 165 4.64 -23.78 8.70
CA ASN A 165 5.82 -24.01 7.85
C ASN A 165 6.41 -22.72 7.23
N PRO A 166 6.90 -21.76 8.05
CA PRO A 166 7.32 -20.44 7.58
C PRO A 166 8.47 -20.50 6.56
N LYS A 167 9.36 -21.50 6.65
CA LYS A 167 10.47 -21.74 5.71
C LYS A 167 10.04 -21.89 4.25
N ARG A 168 8.83 -22.38 3.98
CA ARG A 168 8.32 -22.58 2.61
C ARG A 168 7.17 -21.62 2.30
N THR A 169 6.29 -21.36 3.26
CA THR A 169 5.09 -20.56 3.05
C THR A 169 5.41 -19.09 2.86
N VAL A 170 6.32 -18.51 3.65
CA VAL A 170 6.66 -17.08 3.58
C VAL A 170 7.30 -16.70 2.25
N PRO A 171 8.37 -17.37 1.76
CA PRO A 171 8.98 -16.99 0.48
C PRO A 171 8.03 -17.17 -0.71
N LEU A 172 7.20 -18.24 -0.70
CA LEU A 172 6.20 -18.45 -1.75
C LEU A 172 5.09 -17.38 -1.70
N ALA A 173 4.56 -17.08 -0.51
CA ALA A 173 3.52 -16.07 -0.34
C ALA A 173 4.01 -14.69 -0.74
N THR A 174 5.23 -14.30 -0.35
CA THR A 174 5.83 -13.02 -0.72
C THR A 174 6.04 -12.93 -2.24
N MET A 175 6.62 -13.94 -2.87
CA MET A 175 6.88 -13.93 -4.32
C MET A 175 5.59 -13.95 -5.14
N LEU A 176 4.69 -14.90 -4.85
CA LEU A 176 3.42 -15.05 -5.57
C LEU A 176 2.49 -13.86 -5.32
N GLY A 177 2.40 -13.39 -4.07
CA GLY A 177 1.59 -12.23 -3.70
C GLY A 177 2.07 -10.97 -4.40
N THR A 178 3.38 -10.71 -4.41
CA THR A 178 3.93 -9.54 -5.13
C THR A 178 3.74 -9.65 -6.64
N ALA A 179 3.91 -10.85 -7.22
CA ALA A 179 3.73 -11.06 -8.66
C ALA A 179 2.27 -10.85 -9.08
N LEU A 180 1.33 -11.44 -8.33
CA LEU A 180 -0.10 -11.26 -8.56
C LEU A 180 -0.53 -9.80 -8.41
N ALA A 181 -0.07 -9.14 -7.33
CA ALA A 181 -0.33 -7.72 -7.11
C ALA A 181 0.20 -6.87 -8.28
N GLY A 182 1.41 -7.15 -8.77
CA GLY A 182 1.98 -6.45 -9.93
C GLY A 182 1.16 -6.63 -11.20
N ILE A 183 0.69 -7.85 -11.50
CA ILE A 183 -0.17 -8.10 -12.67
C ILE A 183 -1.48 -7.33 -12.58
N ILE A 184 -2.14 -7.39 -11.42
CA ILE A 184 -3.40 -6.69 -11.18
C ILE A 184 -3.21 -5.18 -11.26
N TYR A 185 -2.10 -4.66 -10.72
CA TYR A 185 -1.78 -3.23 -10.77
C TYR A 185 -1.61 -2.75 -12.21
N ILE A 186 -0.83 -3.48 -13.03
CA ILE A 186 -0.65 -3.15 -14.45
C ILE A 186 -1.99 -3.17 -15.18
N ALA A 187 -2.78 -4.24 -15.00
CA ALA A 187 -4.08 -4.37 -15.66
C ALA A 187 -5.04 -3.24 -15.26
N ALA A 188 -5.16 -2.95 -13.97
CA ALA A 188 -6.04 -1.90 -13.46
C ALA A 188 -5.59 -0.50 -13.92
N THR A 189 -4.29 -0.18 -13.84
CA THR A 189 -3.76 1.11 -14.32
C THR A 189 -4.00 1.27 -15.82
N GLN A 190 -3.82 0.21 -16.60
CA GLN A 190 -4.02 0.24 -18.05
C GLN A 190 -5.47 0.59 -18.41
N VAL A 191 -6.43 -0.05 -17.74
CA VAL A 191 -7.85 0.19 -17.93
C VAL A 191 -8.23 1.62 -17.54
N ILE A 192 -7.82 2.05 -16.34
CA ILE A 192 -8.16 3.37 -15.83
C ILE A 192 -7.61 4.47 -16.75
N ALA A 193 -6.38 4.31 -17.25
CA ALA A 193 -5.77 5.22 -18.22
C ALA A 193 -6.47 5.25 -19.58
N GLY A 194 -7.27 4.25 -19.94
CA GLY A 194 -8.09 4.27 -21.15
C GLY A 194 -9.54 4.72 -20.92
N MET A 195 -10.01 4.75 -19.67
CA MET A 195 -11.38 5.16 -19.32
C MET A 195 -11.49 6.66 -19.02
N PHE A 196 -10.45 7.27 -18.42
CA PHE A 196 -10.52 8.65 -17.95
C PHE A 196 -9.35 9.50 -18.49
N PRO A 197 -9.59 10.76 -18.92
CA PRO A 197 -8.51 11.70 -19.21
C PRO A 197 -7.63 11.96 -17.98
N ALA A 198 -6.33 12.17 -18.19
CA ALA A 198 -5.37 12.39 -17.10
C ALA A 198 -5.70 13.58 -16.19
N SER A 199 -6.36 14.62 -16.72
CA SER A 199 -6.81 15.77 -15.93
C SER A 199 -7.86 15.37 -14.90
N VAL A 200 -8.74 14.43 -15.24
CA VAL A 200 -9.76 13.89 -14.32
C VAL A 200 -9.10 12.98 -13.29
N MET A 201 -8.21 12.07 -13.72
CA MET A 201 -7.47 11.18 -12.82
C MET A 201 -6.63 11.94 -11.79
N ALA A 202 -5.97 13.03 -12.20
CA ALA A 202 -5.21 13.90 -11.29
C ALA A 202 -6.11 14.68 -10.31
N SER A 203 -7.39 14.84 -10.65
CA SER A 203 -8.37 15.52 -9.78
C SER A 203 -9.16 14.57 -8.89
N SER A 204 -9.21 13.27 -9.20
CA SER A 204 -10.20 12.33 -8.66
C SER A 204 -9.69 11.41 -7.54
N GLY A 205 -8.49 11.58 -6.99
CA GLY A 205 -8.03 10.74 -5.89
C GLY A 205 -6.83 11.28 -5.13
N ALA A 206 -7.01 11.51 -3.82
CA ALA A 206 -6.00 11.80 -2.79
C ALA A 206 -5.16 13.09 -2.90
N ASP A 207 -5.34 13.92 -3.94
CA ASP A 207 -4.58 15.17 -4.12
C ASP A 207 -5.45 16.45 -3.99
N SER A 208 -6.76 16.32 -3.70
CA SER A 208 -7.62 17.47 -3.43
C SER A 208 -7.18 18.27 -2.19
N ASP A 209 -6.42 17.66 -1.27
CA ASP A 209 -5.83 18.34 -0.11
C ASP A 209 -4.46 18.98 -0.40
N CYS A 210 -3.70 18.51 -1.40
CA CYS A 210 -2.39 19.10 -1.72
C CYS A 210 -2.49 20.43 -2.49
N LYS A 211 -3.69 20.84 -2.92
CA LYS A 211 -3.95 22.16 -3.50
C LYS A 211 -4.11 23.28 -2.48
N ASN A 212 -4.28 22.97 -1.19
CA ASN A 212 -4.55 23.97 -0.14
C ASN A 212 -3.39 24.20 0.84
N ILE A 213 -2.17 23.75 0.52
CA ILE A 213 -0.96 23.99 1.34
C ILE A 213 0.00 24.99 0.68
N GLY A 214 -0.54 25.92 -0.12
CA GLY A 214 0.16 27.10 -0.60
C GLY A 214 -0.03 28.27 0.35
#